data_AF-E7GPS1-F1
#
_entry.id   AF-E7GPS1-F1
#
_cell.length_a   1.000
_cell.length_b   1.000
_cell.length_c   1.000
_cell.angle_alpha   90.00
_cell.angle_beta   90.00
_cell.angle_gamma   90.00
#
_symmetry.space_group_name_H-M   'P 1'
#
loop_
_entity.id
_entity.type
_entity.pdbx_description
1 polymer ?
#
loop_
_entity_poly.entity_id
_entity_poly.type
_entity_poly.pdbx_seq_one_letter_code
_entity_poly.pdbx_strand_id
1 'polypeptide(L)'
;MERKPKRNRKGMQVQENRKLQFLIDIQAKIQEGKGGGYTRWASVFNLKQMAQAMMFLKEHEIESYEDLAQKTAAYTERRDSLLESVKADETRLQEIAVLKMHIVNYAKSRDVFAAYQSSGYSQEYFEEHRDVLTRRKAAKQAFDAYKKAHGKDTKIPHIKELSAEYAQVLERKKQNYQEYRKCKAELQDYLVAERIVRELLKEEAVYDEKQTREDRDQEKNR
;
A
#
# COMPACT_ATOMS: atom_id res chain seq x y z
N MET A 1 -0.40 62.99 15.61
CA MET A 1 -1.27 61.80 15.78
C MET A 1 -1.13 60.91 14.55
N GLU A 2 -0.20 59.97 14.57
CA GLU A 2 0.05 59.06 13.45
C GLU A 2 -0.99 57.94 13.42
N ARG A 3 -1.75 57.82 12.33
CA ARG A 3 -2.68 56.71 12.09
C ARG A 3 -1.92 55.56 11.44
N LYS A 4 -1.69 54.49 12.19
CA LYS A 4 -1.12 53.23 11.67
C LYS A 4 -2.06 52.60 10.62
N PRO A 5 -1.56 52.10 9.48
CA PRO A 5 -2.41 51.47 8.47
C PRO A 5 -2.89 50.07 8.91
N LYS A 6 -4.15 49.78 8.59
CA LYS A 6 -4.83 48.50 8.87
C LYS A 6 -4.06 47.33 8.24
N ARG A 7 -3.76 46.33 9.07
CA ARG A 7 -3.12 45.08 8.69
C ARG A 7 -4.02 44.31 7.73
N ASN A 8 -3.58 44.22 6.47
CA ASN A 8 -4.25 43.58 5.35
C ASN A 8 -4.56 42.10 5.71
N ARG A 9 -5.84 41.71 5.69
CA ARG A 9 -6.27 40.31 5.89
C ARG A 9 -5.81 39.54 4.65
N LYS A 10 -4.68 38.84 4.77
CA LYS A 10 -4.18 37.91 3.75
C LYS A 10 -5.28 36.91 3.41
N GLY A 11 -5.43 36.68 2.11
CA GLY A 11 -6.53 35.98 1.48
C GLY A 11 -6.92 34.68 2.16
N MET A 12 -8.22 34.48 2.27
CA MET A 12 -8.81 33.17 2.44
C MET A 12 -8.53 32.40 1.15
N GLN A 13 -7.33 31.81 1.06
CA GLN A 13 -7.07 30.75 0.09
C GLN A 13 -8.15 29.71 0.33
N VAL A 14 -9.07 29.62 -0.62
CA VAL A 14 -9.95 28.47 -0.77
C VAL A 14 -9.01 27.28 -0.87
N GLN A 15 -8.90 26.52 0.22
CA GLN A 15 -8.11 25.29 0.26
C GLN A 15 -8.82 24.28 -0.64
N GLU A 16 -8.55 24.37 -1.94
CA GLU A 16 -8.61 23.25 -2.86
C GLU A 16 -7.54 22.25 -2.45
N ASN A 17 -7.91 21.37 -1.51
CA ASN A 17 -7.35 20.05 -1.21
C ASN A 17 -7.86 19.62 0.18
N ARG A 18 -9.18 19.48 0.33
CA ARG A 18 -9.76 18.96 1.58
C ARG A 18 -9.63 17.44 1.61
N LYS A 19 -8.42 16.95 1.85
CA LYS A 19 -8.23 15.57 2.31
C LYS A 19 -8.92 15.44 3.66
N LEU A 20 -9.75 14.42 3.82
CA LEU A 20 -10.37 14.13 5.11
C LEU A 20 -9.28 13.83 6.14
N GLN A 21 -9.47 14.34 7.35
CA GLN A 21 -8.55 14.13 8.47
C GLN A 21 -9.30 13.64 9.70
N PHE A 22 -8.60 12.84 10.52
CA PHE A 22 -9.15 12.34 11.77
C PHE A 22 -9.51 13.46 12.74
N LEU A 23 -10.57 13.24 13.53
CA LEU A 23 -10.95 14.13 14.62
C LEU A 23 -9.86 14.18 15.68
N ILE A 24 -9.69 15.36 16.28
CA ILE A 24 -8.81 15.57 17.42
C ILE A 24 -9.57 15.15 18.68
N ASP A 25 -8.96 14.27 19.48
CA ASP A 25 -9.40 14.03 20.85
C ASP A 25 -9.04 15.25 21.71
N ILE A 26 -10.02 16.14 21.87
CA ILE A 26 -9.85 17.40 22.59
C ILE A 26 -9.53 17.14 24.07
N GLN A 27 -10.12 16.11 24.68
CA GLN A 27 -9.97 15.83 26.10
C GLN A 27 -8.55 15.32 26.40
N ALA A 28 -8.02 14.42 25.56
CA ALA A 28 -6.63 13.98 25.64
C ALA A 28 -5.67 15.17 25.45
N LYS A 29 -5.97 16.07 24.51
CA LYS A 29 -5.13 17.26 24.28
C LYS A 29 -5.16 18.26 25.43
N ILE A 30 -6.26 18.39 26.15
CA ILE A 30 -6.32 19.19 27.38
C ILE A 30 -5.42 18.57 28.47
N GLN A 31 -5.44 17.23 28.62
CA GLN A 31 -4.58 16.52 29.58
C GLN A 31 -3.08 16.68 29.26
N GLU A 32 -2.71 16.79 27.98
CA GLU A 32 -1.35 17.13 27.52
C GLU A 32 -0.96 18.60 27.78
N GLY A 33 -1.81 19.41 28.43
CA GLY A 33 -1.53 20.79 28.79
C GLY A 33 -1.86 21.82 27.69
N LYS A 34 -2.67 21.47 26.68
CA LYS A 34 -3.13 22.45 25.67
C LYS A 34 -4.14 23.42 26.29
N GLY A 35 -3.92 24.73 26.07
CA GLY A 35 -4.79 25.79 26.60
C GLY A 35 -6.08 26.01 25.80
N GLY A 36 -7.02 26.78 26.37
CA GLY A 36 -8.37 26.96 25.81
C GLY A 36 -8.46 27.54 24.39
N GLY A 37 -7.42 28.24 23.92
CA GLY A 37 -7.33 28.65 22.52
C GLY A 37 -7.22 27.48 21.55
N TYR A 38 -6.46 26.44 21.91
CA TYR A 38 -6.33 25.20 21.14
C TYR A 38 -7.64 24.41 21.13
N THR A 39 -8.29 24.30 22.29
CA THR A 39 -9.61 23.64 22.43
C THR A 39 -10.62 24.24 21.46
N ARG A 40 -10.77 25.57 21.44
CA ARG A 40 -11.71 26.25 20.53
C ARG A 40 -11.38 26.00 19.06
N TRP A 41 -10.10 26.03 18.71
CA TRP A 41 -9.67 25.71 17.35
C TRP A 41 -9.96 24.25 16.99
N ALA A 42 -9.66 23.31 17.87
CA ALA A 42 -9.89 21.88 17.67
C ALA A 42 -11.39 21.55 17.54
N SER A 43 -12.26 22.22 18.30
CA SER A 43 -13.72 22.09 18.15
C SER A 43 -14.19 22.54 16.76
N VAL A 44 -13.74 23.71 16.29
CA VAL A 44 -14.07 24.20 14.94
C VAL A 44 -13.47 23.30 13.86
N PHE A 45 -12.28 22.75 14.09
CA PHE A 45 -11.64 21.80 13.18
C PHE A 45 -12.44 20.50 13.09
N ASN A 46 -12.81 19.88 14.20
CA ASN A 46 -13.59 18.66 14.24
C ASN A 46 -14.94 18.85 13.55
N LEU A 47 -15.64 19.96 13.84
CA LEU A 47 -16.91 20.28 13.17
C LEU A 47 -16.76 20.38 11.65
N LYS A 48 -15.66 20.99 11.17
CA LYS A 48 -15.35 21.04 9.73
C LYS A 48 -15.07 19.66 9.15
N GLN A 49 -14.36 18.79 9.88
CA GLN A 49 -14.09 17.42 9.44
C GLN A 49 -15.37 16.57 9.39
N MET A 50 -16.25 16.71 10.37
CA MET A 50 -17.58 16.07 10.37
C MET A 50 -18.41 16.51 9.17
N ALA A 51 -18.49 17.82 8.89
CA ALA A 51 -19.20 18.32 7.71
C ALA A 51 -18.59 17.80 6.40
N GLN A 52 -17.25 17.70 6.32
CA GLN A 52 -16.57 17.11 5.16
C GLN A 52 -16.86 15.62 5.01
N ALA A 53 -16.90 14.86 6.10
CA ALA A 53 -17.27 13.44 6.06
C ALA A 53 -18.70 13.27 5.56
N MET A 54 -19.66 14.08 6.01
CA MET A 54 -21.04 14.02 5.51
C MET A 54 -21.14 14.33 4.00
N MET A 55 -20.34 15.27 3.50
CA MET A 55 -20.25 15.53 2.05
C MET A 55 -19.66 14.34 1.31
N PHE A 56 -18.60 13.73 1.83
CA PHE A 56 -17.98 12.53 1.26
C PHE A 56 -18.96 11.36 1.17
N LEU A 57 -19.73 11.09 2.24
CA LEU A 57 -20.75 10.04 2.21
C LEU A 57 -21.78 10.29 1.10
N LYS A 58 -22.23 11.54 0.95
CA LYS A 58 -23.17 11.92 -0.10
C LYS A 58 -22.58 11.78 -1.50
N GLU A 59 -21.34 12.22 -1.70
CA GLU A 59 -20.63 12.11 -2.99
C GLU A 59 -20.41 10.66 -3.42
N HIS A 60 -20.25 9.74 -2.46
CA HIS A 60 -20.06 8.31 -2.70
C HIS A 60 -21.34 7.47 -2.53
N GLU A 61 -22.50 8.13 -2.45
CA GLU A 61 -23.82 7.49 -2.32
C GLU A 61 -23.85 6.47 -1.16
N ILE A 62 -23.34 6.90 -0.01
CA ILE A 62 -23.25 6.10 1.22
C ILE A 62 -24.38 6.53 2.15
N GLU A 63 -25.34 5.63 2.33
CA GLU A 63 -26.58 5.92 3.07
C GLU A 63 -26.53 5.42 4.53
N SER A 64 -25.64 4.50 4.85
CA SER A 64 -25.54 3.91 6.18
C SER A 64 -24.09 3.64 6.59
N TYR A 65 -23.88 3.48 7.90
CA TYR A 65 -22.60 3.05 8.44
C TYR A 65 -22.20 1.65 7.95
N GLU A 66 -23.18 0.76 7.73
CA GLU A 66 -22.93 -0.58 7.19
C GLU A 66 -22.43 -0.53 5.74
N ASP A 67 -23.04 0.30 4.88
CA ASP A 67 -22.56 0.52 3.50
C ASP A 67 -21.15 1.12 3.49
N LEU A 68 -20.89 2.09 4.38
CA LEU A 68 -19.56 2.67 4.56
C LEU A 68 -18.52 1.60 4.93
N ALA A 69 -18.84 0.75 5.92
CA ALA A 69 -17.96 -0.32 6.36
C ALA A 69 -17.72 -1.36 5.26
N GLN A 70 -18.76 -1.72 4.50
CA GLN A 70 -18.67 -2.66 3.38
C GLN A 70 -17.79 -2.11 2.25
N LYS A 71 -18.01 -0.86 1.82
CA LYS A 71 -17.16 -0.21 0.81
C LYS A 71 -15.71 -0.12 1.30
N THR A 72 -15.48 0.27 2.56
CA THR A 72 -14.14 0.34 3.16
C THR A 72 -13.44 -1.03 3.17
N ALA A 73 -14.17 -2.10 3.51
CA ALA A 73 -13.66 -3.46 3.46
C ALA A 73 -13.30 -3.89 2.02
N ALA A 74 -14.16 -3.62 1.04
CA ALA A 74 -13.89 -3.92 -0.37
C ALA A 74 -12.66 -3.18 -0.92
N TYR A 75 -12.49 -1.88 -0.60
CA TYR A 75 -11.28 -1.13 -0.96
C TYR A 75 -10.03 -1.67 -0.26
N THR A 76 -10.16 -2.15 0.99
CA THR A 76 -9.06 -2.78 1.73
C THR A 76 -8.62 -4.09 1.06
N GLU A 77 -9.57 -4.96 0.71
CA GLU A 77 -9.31 -6.21 0.01
C GLU A 77 -8.70 -5.97 -1.38
N ARG A 78 -9.22 -5.00 -2.13
CA ARG A 78 -8.65 -4.60 -3.43
C ARG A 78 -7.22 -4.08 -3.28
N ARG A 79 -6.94 -3.25 -2.28
CA ARG A 79 -5.59 -2.77 -1.99
C ARG A 79 -4.64 -3.93 -1.71
N ASP A 80 -5.07 -4.89 -0.89
CA ASP A 80 -4.23 -6.01 -0.47
C ASP A 80 -3.95 -6.98 -1.60
N SER A 81 -4.96 -7.30 -2.42
CA SER A 81 -4.79 -8.12 -3.61
C SER A 81 -3.85 -7.46 -4.65
N LEU A 82 -3.96 -6.15 -4.87
CA LEU A 82 -3.03 -5.40 -5.72
C LEU A 82 -1.60 -5.45 -5.18
N LEU A 83 -1.42 -5.26 -3.87
CA LEU A 83 -0.10 -5.32 -3.25
C LEU A 83 0.52 -6.72 -3.36
N GLU A 84 -0.28 -7.77 -3.15
CA GLU A 84 0.18 -9.14 -3.28
C GLU A 84 0.56 -9.47 -4.72
N SER A 85 -0.23 -9.01 -5.70
CA SER A 85 0.13 -9.14 -7.12
C SER A 85 1.45 -8.43 -7.45
N VAL A 86 1.69 -7.22 -6.92
CA VAL A 86 2.96 -6.50 -7.14
C VAL A 86 4.15 -7.27 -6.56
N LYS A 87 4.00 -7.89 -5.38
CA LYS A 87 5.06 -8.71 -4.77
C LYS A 87 5.32 -10.00 -5.54
N ALA A 88 4.26 -10.66 -6.01
CA ALA A 88 4.38 -11.84 -6.86
C ALA A 88 5.12 -11.50 -8.16
N ASP A 89 4.80 -10.36 -8.78
CA ASP A 89 5.49 -9.87 -9.97
C ASP A 89 6.96 -9.54 -9.71
N GLU A 90 7.29 -8.95 -8.56
CA GLU A 90 8.67 -8.70 -8.16
C GLU A 90 9.48 -9.98 -8.03
N THR A 91 8.92 -10.98 -7.35
CA THR A 91 9.54 -12.30 -7.22
C THR A 91 9.76 -12.91 -8.59
N ARG A 92 8.74 -12.87 -9.47
CA ARG A 92 8.84 -13.42 -10.81
C ARG A 92 9.90 -12.73 -11.68
N LEU A 93 10.01 -11.40 -11.60
CA LEU A 93 11.05 -10.65 -12.31
C LEU A 93 12.46 -11.04 -11.86
N GLN A 94 12.66 -11.27 -10.55
CA GLN A 94 13.93 -11.74 -10.00
C GLN A 94 14.27 -13.15 -10.47
N GLU A 95 13.30 -14.07 -10.42
CA GLU A 95 13.46 -15.43 -10.94
C GLU A 95 13.88 -15.44 -12.41
N ILE A 96 13.19 -14.66 -13.25
CA ILE A 96 13.50 -14.54 -14.67
C ILE A 96 14.92 -14.00 -14.87
N ALA A 97 15.32 -12.98 -14.11
CA ALA A 97 16.65 -12.39 -14.20
C ALA A 97 17.75 -13.41 -13.82
N VAL A 98 17.55 -14.16 -12.73
CA VAL A 98 18.47 -15.22 -12.28
C VAL A 98 18.54 -16.35 -13.32
N LEU A 99 17.40 -16.78 -13.86
CA LEU A 99 17.36 -17.84 -14.88
C LEU A 99 18.07 -17.41 -16.16
N LYS A 100 17.84 -16.18 -16.64
CA LYS A 100 18.57 -15.61 -17.79
C LYS A 100 20.08 -15.60 -17.54
N MET A 101 20.52 -15.18 -16.35
CA MET A 101 21.93 -15.19 -15.96
C MET A 101 22.51 -16.61 -16.06
N HIS A 102 21.82 -17.62 -15.53
CA HIS A 102 22.28 -19.01 -15.61
C HIS A 102 22.36 -19.54 -17.05
N ILE A 103 21.38 -19.22 -17.90
CA ILE A 103 21.43 -19.59 -19.34
C ILE A 103 22.66 -18.99 -20.01
N VAL A 104 22.93 -17.70 -19.80
CA VAL A 104 24.09 -17.02 -20.38
C VAL A 104 25.39 -17.60 -19.83
N ASN A 105 25.51 -17.81 -18.52
CA ASN A 105 26.71 -18.37 -17.89
C ASN A 105 26.97 -19.81 -18.37
N TYR A 106 25.92 -20.61 -18.55
CA TYR A 106 26.05 -21.96 -19.07
C TYR A 106 26.50 -21.98 -20.55
N ALA A 107 26.00 -21.06 -21.37
CA ALA A 107 26.42 -20.91 -22.75
C ALA A 107 27.89 -20.46 -22.85
N LYS A 108 28.29 -19.43 -22.08
CA LYS A 108 29.66 -18.89 -22.09
C LYS A 108 30.71 -19.87 -21.57
N SER A 109 30.34 -20.77 -20.66
CA SER A 109 31.25 -21.77 -20.08
C SER A 109 31.41 -23.02 -20.92
N ARG A 110 30.75 -23.12 -22.09
CA ARG A 110 30.74 -24.34 -22.91
C ARG A 110 32.16 -24.74 -23.35
N ASP A 111 32.92 -23.80 -23.90
CA ASP A 111 34.22 -24.11 -24.51
C ASP A 111 35.28 -24.35 -23.42
N VAL A 112 35.27 -23.55 -22.35
CA VAL A 112 36.13 -23.75 -21.16
C VAL A 112 35.86 -25.11 -20.52
N PHE A 113 34.60 -25.53 -20.44
CA PHE A 113 34.24 -26.84 -19.90
C PHE A 113 34.63 -27.99 -20.84
N ALA A 114 34.51 -27.81 -22.16
CA ALA A 114 34.97 -28.81 -23.12
C ALA A 114 36.48 -29.06 -22.99
N ALA A 115 37.28 -28.00 -22.89
CA ALA A 115 38.71 -28.10 -22.64
C ALA A 115 39.04 -28.73 -21.27
N TYR A 116 38.25 -28.42 -20.22
CA TYR A 116 38.36 -29.11 -18.92
C TYR A 116 38.09 -30.62 -19.01
N GLN A 117 37.13 -31.04 -19.83
CA GLN A 117 36.85 -32.45 -20.06
C GLN A 117 37.98 -33.12 -20.86
N SER A 118 38.51 -32.43 -21.87
CA SER A 118 39.64 -32.92 -22.68
C SER A 118 40.95 -33.01 -21.90
N SER A 119 41.16 -32.18 -20.87
CA SER A 119 42.32 -32.28 -19.98
C SER A 119 42.23 -33.41 -18.96
N GLY A 120 41.17 -34.24 -19.03
CA GLY A 120 40.96 -35.33 -18.08
C GLY A 120 40.56 -34.86 -16.68
N TYR A 121 39.90 -33.70 -16.58
CA TYR A 121 39.56 -33.06 -15.30
C TYR A 121 40.80 -32.66 -14.48
N SER A 122 41.82 -32.09 -15.13
CA SER A 122 43.03 -31.60 -14.47
C SER A 122 42.71 -30.56 -13.39
N GLN A 123 43.29 -30.75 -12.19
CA GLN A 123 43.13 -29.82 -11.08
C GLN A 123 43.72 -28.43 -11.39
N GLU A 124 44.86 -28.37 -12.07
CA GLU A 124 45.51 -27.11 -12.46
C GLU A 124 44.59 -26.28 -13.36
N TYR A 125 43.95 -26.92 -14.35
CA TYR A 125 42.99 -26.27 -15.24
C TYR A 125 41.72 -25.84 -14.48
N PHE A 126 41.27 -26.63 -13.50
CA PHE A 126 40.14 -26.26 -12.66
C PHE A 126 40.44 -25.00 -11.83
N GLU A 127 41.65 -24.89 -11.28
CA GLU A 127 42.07 -23.74 -10.49
C GLU A 127 42.20 -22.48 -11.34
N GLU A 128 42.76 -22.58 -12.55
CA GLU A 128 42.88 -21.46 -13.50
C GLU A 128 41.51 -20.94 -13.96
N HIS A 129 40.52 -21.82 -14.16
CA HIS A 129 39.18 -21.47 -14.65
C HIS A 129 38.07 -21.62 -13.60
N ARG A 130 38.45 -21.57 -12.32
CA ARG A 130 37.57 -21.89 -11.17
C ARG A 130 36.23 -21.14 -11.21
N ASP A 131 36.27 -19.85 -11.49
CA ASP A 131 35.09 -19.00 -11.51
C ASP A 131 34.08 -19.42 -12.59
N VAL A 132 34.56 -19.72 -13.80
CA VAL A 132 33.71 -20.09 -14.94
C VAL A 132 33.09 -21.47 -14.71
N LEU A 133 33.88 -22.43 -14.22
CA LEU A 133 33.41 -23.78 -13.92
C LEU A 133 32.43 -23.80 -12.74
N THR A 134 32.65 -22.96 -11.73
CA THR A 134 31.73 -22.80 -10.59
C THR A 134 30.40 -22.21 -11.02
N ARG A 135 30.41 -21.15 -11.86
CA ARG A 135 29.18 -20.56 -12.42
C ARG A 135 28.41 -21.55 -13.29
N ARG A 136 29.10 -22.39 -14.06
CA ARG A 136 28.49 -23.47 -14.85
C ARG A 136 27.80 -24.50 -13.95
N LYS A 137 28.47 -24.92 -12.87
CA LYS A 137 27.91 -25.86 -11.88
C LYS A 137 26.66 -25.28 -11.24
N ALA A 138 26.69 -24.01 -10.82
CA ALA A 138 25.53 -23.32 -10.28
C ALA A 138 24.37 -23.23 -11.29
N ALA A 139 24.68 -22.92 -12.57
CA ALA A 139 23.67 -22.90 -13.63
C ALA A 139 23.03 -24.27 -13.86
N LYS A 140 23.82 -25.35 -13.86
CA LYS A 140 23.29 -26.72 -13.96
C LYS A 140 22.35 -27.05 -12.79
N GLN A 141 22.75 -26.72 -11.56
CA GLN A 141 21.91 -26.91 -10.37
C GLN A 141 20.60 -26.13 -10.45
N ALA A 142 20.64 -24.89 -10.94
CA ALA A 142 19.44 -24.08 -11.13
C ALA A 142 18.47 -24.71 -12.17
N PHE A 143 19.00 -25.28 -13.26
CA PHE A 143 18.20 -25.98 -14.25
C PHE A 143 17.59 -27.27 -13.73
N ASP A 144 18.35 -28.03 -12.92
CA ASP A 144 17.83 -29.24 -12.28
C ASP A 144 16.71 -28.90 -11.28
N ALA A 145 16.86 -27.81 -10.52
CA ALA A 145 15.81 -27.29 -9.63
C ALA A 145 14.57 -26.83 -10.41
N TYR A 146 14.75 -26.12 -11.53
CA TYR A 146 13.66 -25.69 -12.40
C TYR A 146 12.86 -26.89 -12.94
N LYS A 147 13.55 -27.93 -13.43
CA LYS A 147 12.91 -29.17 -13.88
C LYS A 147 12.22 -29.92 -12.74
N LYS A 148 12.76 -29.88 -11.52
CA LYS A 148 12.08 -30.48 -10.36
C LYS A 148 10.77 -29.77 -10.03
N ALA A 149 10.73 -28.44 -10.14
CA ALA A 149 9.53 -27.65 -9.85
C ALA A 149 8.47 -27.72 -10.96
N HIS A 150 8.88 -27.73 -12.23
CA HIS A 150 7.97 -27.65 -13.37
C HIS A 150 7.76 -28.98 -14.13
N GLY A 151 8.39 -30.06 -13.69
CA GLY A 151 8.36 -31.36 -14.36
C GLY A 151 9.66 -31.68 -15.12
N LYS A 152 10.08 -32.95 -15.05
CA LYS A 152 11.39 -33.41 -15.56
C LYS A 152 11.55 -33.20 -17.07
N ASP A 153 10.44 -33.34 -17.81
CA ASP A 153 10.40 -33.19 -19.27
C ASP A 153 10.18 -31.74 -19.72
N THR A 154 10.03 -30.81 -18.77
CA THR A 154 9.83 -29.41 -19.07
C THR A 154 11.10 -28.79 -19.62
N LYS A 155 11.00 -28.20 -20.81
CA LYS A 155 12.10 -27.49 -21.47
C LYS A 155 12.40 -26.20 -20.71
N ILE A 156 13.69 -25.88 -20.61
CA ILE A 156 14.12 -24.60 -20.05
C ILE A 156 13.75 -23.51 -21.07
N PRO A 157 13.03 -22.45 -20.66
CA PRO A 157 12.63 -21.38 -21.56
C PRO A 157 13.82 -20.72 -22.25
N HIS A 158 13.62 -20.29 -23.49
CA HIS A 158 14.64 -19.54 -24.22
C HIS A 158 14.75 -18.09 -23.71
N ILE A 159 15.92 -17.46 -23.88
CA ILE A 159 16.15 -16.06 -23.47
C ILE A 159 15.12 -15.10 -24.10
N LYS A 160 14.70 -15.37 -25.34
CA LYS A 160 13.68 -14.56 -26.03
C LYS A 160 12.33 -14.63 -25.32
N GLU A 161 11.88 -15.84 -24.96
CA GLU A 161 10.64 -16.08 -24.22
C GLU A 161 10.71 -15.41 -22.84
N LEU A 162 11.80 -15.62 -22.11
CA LEU A 162 12.04 -14.97 -20.81
C LEU A 162 12.10 -13.44 -20.92
N SER A 163 12.46 -12.89 -22.07
CA SER A 163 12.47 -11.43 -22.29
C SER A 163 11.11 -10.87 -22.59
N ALA A 164 10.30 -11.59 -23.38
CA ALA A 164 8.90 -11.26 -23.58
C ALA A 164 8.12 -11.33 -22.26
N GLU A 165 8.30 -12.40 -21.49
CA GLU A 165 7.67 -12.56 -20.18
C GLU A 165 8.10 -11.46 -19.21
N TYR A 166 9.41 -11.16 -19.12
CA TYR A 166 9.91 -10.08 -18.28
C TYR A 166 9.25 -8.74 -18.60
N ALA A 167 9.11 -8.40 -19.88
CA ALA A 167 8.46 -7.16 -20.29
C ALA A 167 6.98 -7.11 -19.90
N GLN A 168 6.26 -8.23 -20.08
CA GLN A 168 4.85 -8.35 -19.69
C GLN A 168 4.67 -8.22 -18.17
N VAL A 169 5.46 -8.94 -17.37
CA VAL A 169 5.41 -8.88 -15.91
C VAL A 169 5.78 -7.49 -15.41
N LEU A 170 6.77 -6.84 -16.02
CA LEU A 170 7.16 -5.48 -15.65
C LEU A 170 6.04 -4.47 -15.91
N GLU A 171 5.34 -4.60 -17.04
CA GLU A 171 4.22 -3.72 -17.37
C GLU A 171 3.03 -3.96 -16.43
N ARG A 172 2.66 -5.22 -16.18
CA ARG A 172 1.64 -5.57 -15.18
C ARG A 172 1.97 -5.02 -13.80
N LYS A 173 3.23 -5.18 -13.34
CA LYS A 173 3.70 -4.63 -12.06
C LYS A 173 3.49 -3.11 -12.00
N LYS A 174 3.84 -2.38 -13.06
CA LYS A 174 3.68 -0.93 -13.11
C LYS A 174 2.21 -0.53 -13.01
N GLN A 175 1.35 -1.19 -13.77
CA GLN A 175 -0.09 -0.94 -13.77
C GLN A 175 -0.70 -1.21 -12.39
N ASN A 176 -0.46 -2.41 -11.83
CA ASN A 176 -0.97 -2.79 -10.52
C ASN A 176 -0.45 -1.88 -9.40
N TYR A 177 0.79 -1.41 -9.50
CA TYR A 177 1.35 -0.49 -8.51
C TYR A 177 0.73 0.92 -8.62
N GLN A 178 0.41 1.39 -9.82
CA GLN A 178 -0.33 2.64 -10.01
C GLN A 178 -1.75 2.54 -9.43
N GLU A 179 -2.45 1.43 -9.70
CA GLU A 179 -3.75 1.16 -9.13
C GLU A 179 -3.70 1.05 -7.61
N TYR A 180 -2.71 0.36 -7.06
CA TYR A 180 -2.48 0.26 -5.61
C TYR A 180 -2.36 1.64 -4.98
N ARG A 181 -1.59 2.55 -5.59
CA ARG A 181 -1.44 3.92 -5.07
C ARG A 181 -2.75 4.70 -5.08
N LYS A 182 -3.55 4.57 -6.14
CA LYS A 182 -4.87 5.20 -6.22
C LYS A 182 -5.83 4.63 -5.17
N CYS A 183 -5.96 3.31 -5.13
CA CYS A 183 -6.79 2.59 -4.18
C CYS A 183 -6.40 2.89 -2.72
N LYS A 184 -5.10 3.01 -2.42
CA LYS A 184 -4.60 3.39 -1.09
C LYS A 184 -4.97 4.82 -0.73
N ALA A 185 -4.89 5.75 -1.69
CA ALA A 185 -5.25 7.14 -1.47
C ALA A 185 -6.75 7.27 -1.20
N GLU A 186 -7.59 6.62 -2.00
CA GLU A 186 -9.04 6.59 -1.83
C GLU A 186 -9.42 5.94 -0.49
N LEU A 187 -8.86 4.76 -0.17
CA LEU A 187 -9.13 4.06 1.09
C LEU A 187 -8.84 4.91 2.32
N GLN A 188 -7.87 5.83 2.26
CA GLN A 188 -7.58 6.72 3.38
C GLN A 188 -8.79 7.59 3.73
N ASP A 189 -9.48 8.13 2.72
CA ASP A 189 -10.65 8.98 2.93
C ASP A 189 -11.82 8.15 3.48
N TYR A 190 -12.03 6.92 3.00
CA TYR A 190 -13.01 5.97 3.56
C TYR A 190 -12.75 5.65 5.04
N LEU A 191 -11.50 5.34 5.41
CA LEU A 191 -11.12 5.02 6.79
C LEU A 191 -11.32 6.22 7.74
N VAL A 192 -11.02 7.43 7.25
CA VAL A 192 -11.24 8.65 8.03
C VAL A 192 -12.73 8.90 8.19
N ALA A 193 -13.52 8.80 7.12
CA ALA A 193 -14.97 8.93 7.17
C ALA A 193 -15.59 7.92 8.14
N GLU A 194 -15.19 6.65 8.08
CA GLU A 194 -15.67 5.59 8.99
C GLU A 194 -15.42 5.96 10.45
N ARG A 195 -14.22 6.45 10.77
CA ARG A 195 -13.90 6.88 12.14
C ARG A 195 -14.72 8.09 12.58
N ILE A 196 -14.92 9.07 11.70
CA ILE A 196 -15.72 10.26 12.01
C ILE A 196 -17.18 9.87 12.27
N VAL A 197 -17.79 9.07 11.39
CA VAL A 197 -19.19 8.61 11.54
C VAL A 197 -19.33 7.78 12.81
N ARG A 198 -18.36 6.92 13.12
CA ARG A 198 -18.37 6.14 14.36
C ARG A 198 -18.38 7.03 15.61
N GLU A 199 -17.62 8.13 15.63
CA GLU A 199 -17.66 9.06 16.76
C GLU A 199 -18.99 9.83 16.81
N LEU A 200 -19.54 10.25 15.67
CA LEU A 200 -20.85 10.91 15.59
C LEU A 200 -21.97 10.02 16.17
N LEU A 201 -22.02 8.75 15.77
CA LEU A 201 -23.02 7.80 16.27
C LEU A 201 -22.90 7.56 17.78
N LYS A 202 -21.68 7.59 18.35
CA LYS A 202 -21.48 7.51 19.81
C LYS A 202 -21.99 8.76 20.51
N GLU A 203 -21.73 9.94 19.95
CA GLU A 203 -22.19 11.22 20.50
C GLU A 203 -23.73 11.29 20.50
N GLU A 204 -24.38 10.83 19.42
CA GLU A 204 -25.85 10.72 19.31
C GLU A 204 -26.43 9.77 20.37
N ALA A 205 -25.88 8.57 20.52
CA ALA A 205 -26.37 7.61 21.52
C ALA A 205 -26.28 8.16 22.95
N VAL A 206 -25.19 8.87 23.28
CA VAL A 206 -25.03 9.53 24.59
C VAL A 206 -26.03 10.66 24.79
N TYR A 207 -26.37 11.40 23.73
CA TYR A 207 -27.37 12.47 23.77
C TYR A 207 -28.77 11.89 24.03
N ASP A 208 -29.17 10.87 23.28
CA ASP A 208 -30.48 10.21 23.40
C ASP A 208 -30.69 9.59 24.78
N GLU A 209 -29.66 8.95 25.35
CA GLU A 209 -29.71 8.42 26.71
C GLU A 209 -29.95 9.52 27.76
N LYS A 210 -29.32 10.69 27.61
CA LYS A 210 -29.50 11.81 28.54
C LYS A 210 -30.90 12.37 28.45
N GLN A 211 -31.41 12.59 27.24
CA GLN A 211 -32.79 13.04 27.02
C GLN A 211 -33.80 12.07 27.64
N THR A 212 -33.63 10.77 27.40
CA THR A 212 -34.51 9.73 27.98
C THR A 212 -34.49 9.72 29.51
N ARG A 213 -33.33 9.99 30.13
CA ARG A 213 -33.22 10.09 31.60
C ARG A 213 -33.89 11.36 32.12
N GLU A 214 -33.68 12.49 31.46
CA GLU A 214 -34.31 13.77 31.80
C GLU A 214 -35.84 13.69 31.70
N ASP A 215 -36.37 13.07 30.66
CA ASP A 215 -37.82 12.87 30.48
C ASP A 215 -38.41 11.96 31.57
N ARG A 216 -37.72 10.86 31.92
CA ARG A 216 -38.12 9.97 33.02
C ARG A 216 -38.10 10.65 34.38
N ASP A 217 -37.14 11.53 34.62
CA ASP A 217 -37.02 12.26 35.88
C ASP A 217 -38.06 13.39 35.96
N GLN A 218 -38.45 13.98 34.83
CA GLN A 218 -39.56 14.94 34.74
C GLN A 218 -40.94 14.27 34.93
N GLU A 219 -41.14 13.05 34.40
CA GLU A 219 -42.37 12.27 34.61
C GLU A 219 -42.54 11.81 36.06
N LYS A 220 -41.44 11.49 36.76
CA LYS A 220 -41.47 11.10 38.19
C LYS A 220 -41.71 12.27 39.15
N ASN A 221 -41.47 13.49 38.70
CA ASN A 221 -41.66 14.73 39.48
C ASN A 221 -42.99 15.44 39.16
N ARG A 222 -43.86 14.84 38.35
CA ARG A 222 -45.26 15.26 38.11
C ARG A 222 -46.23 14.38 38.90
#